data_AF-A0A6P0UA59-F1
#
_entry.id   AF-A0A6P0UA59-F1
#
_cell.length_a   1.000
_cell.length_b   1.000
_cell.length_c   1.000
_cell.angle_alpha   90.00
_cell.angle_beta   90.00
_cell.angle_gamma   90.00
#
_symmetry.space_group_name_H-M   'P 1'
#
loop_
_entity.id
_entity.type
_entity.pdbx_description
1 polymer ?
#
loop_
_entity_poly.entity_id
_entity_poly.type
_entity_poly.pdbx_seq_one_letter_code
_entity_poly.pdbx_strand_id
1 'polypeptide(L)'
;LNQAILEFREAASSTRKDPTIPGQKLYNWLIKPIEQDLIDANIQTIIYAPDRQLRYIPLAGLHDGKQWLIERWRVNNITALSLTNLNQLPSQKPQVLAGATSLPYKVEKDYLPESYDFDGLDFVESEVKQIKSMIPNTKVLINQDFTPTNTVPEMGKYQIVHFATHGKFVFGNPEFSFILFGNGDIATLRDMEDWKLKDVELVVLSACETALVEGGGAEILGLGYAIQKAGSRAAIATLWEVEDDSTETLMTTFYELQNNNPTYTTAEALRQAQISLIQSENNHPYYWSPFLLIGNGL
;
A
#
# COMPACT_ATOMS: atom_id res chain seq x y z
N LEU A 1 24.33 -7.77 2.77
CA LEU A 1 23.07 -6.99 2.85
C LEU A 1 21.96 -7.63 2.02
N ASN A 2 22.07 -7.71 0.69
CA ASN A 2 21.01 -8.27 -0.18
C ASN A 2 20.48 -9.63 0.28
N GLN A 3 21.35 -10.57 0.65
CA GLN A 3 20.94 -11.87 1.19
C GLN A 3 20.06 -11.75 2.45
N ALA A 4 20.35 -10.82 3.36
CA ALA A 4 19.54 -10.60 4.56
C ALA A 4 18.18 -9.97 4.23
N ILE A 5 18.11 -9.15 3.19
CA ILE A 5 16.85 -8.58 2.68
C ILE A 5 15.97 -9.69 2.11
N LEU A 6 16.56 -10.58 1.31
CA LEU A 6 15.88 -11.77 0.78
C LEU A 6 15.36 -12.67 1.89
N GLU A 7 16.22 -13.03 2.85
CA GLU A 7 15.85 -13.83 4.02
C GLU A 7 14.67 -13.23 4.80
N PHE A 8 14.70 -11.91 5.04
CA PHE A 8 13.61 -11.23 5.74
C PHE A 8 12.33 -11.21 4.94
N ARG A 9 12.39 -10.83 3.65
CA ARG A 9 11.20 -10.78 2.80
C ARG A 9 10.54 -12.15 2.68
N GLU A 10 11.31 -13.20 2.42
CA GLU A 10 10.76 -14.56 2.34
C GLU A 10 10.09 -15.02 3.64
N ALA A 11 10.63 -14.62 4.79
CA ALA A 11 10.05 -14.94 6.08
C ALA A 11 8.80 -14.11 6.37
N ALA A 12 8.80 -12.81 6.02
CA ALA A 12 7.69 -11.92 6.26
C ALA A 12 6.52 -12.18 5.30
N SER A 13 6.78 -12.62 4.07
CA SER A 13 5.77 -12.91 3.05
C SER A 13 5.21 -14.34 3.12
N SER A 14 5.41 -15.07 4.23
CA SER A 14 4.81 -16.38 4.43
C SER A 14 4.51 -16.63 5.90
N THR A 15 3.27 -16.96 6.22
CA THR A 15 2.81 -17.34 7.58
C THR A 15 3.50 -18.60 8.14
N ARG A 16 4.29 -19.32 7.32
CA ARG A 16 5.00 -20.55 7.71
C ARG A 16 6.41 -20.33 8.25
N LYS A 17 6.95 -19.12 8.14
CA LYS A 17 8.32 -18.79 8.55
C LYS A 17 8.28 -17.72 9.63
N ASP A 18 9.25 -17.69 10.53
CA ASP A 18 9.36 -16.64 11.54
C ASP A 18 10.28 -15.49 11.04
N PRO A 19 9.74 -14.27 10.80
CA PRO A 19 10.51 -13.13 10.33
C PRO A 19 11.28 -12.39 11.43
N THR A 20 11.13 -12.73 12.71
CA THR A 20 11.74 -11.98 13.81
C THR A 20 13.27 -11.99 13.75
N ILE A 21 13.90 -13.14 13.52
CA ILE A 21 15.36 -13.28 13.43
C ILE A 21 15.94 -12.48 12.25
N PRO A 22 15.49 -12.68 10.99
CA PRO A 22 16.01 -11.89 9.87
C PRO A 22 15.61 -10.41 9.97
N GLY A 23 14.44 -10.09 10.53
CA GLY A 23 14.00 -8.72 10.81
C GLY A 23 14.88 -8.03 11.84
N GLN A 24 15.30 -8.73 12.90
CA GLN A 24 16.19 -8.19 13.93
C GLN A 24 17.61 -7.97 13.41
N LYS A 25 18.09 -8.85 12.53
CA LYS A 25 19.38 -8.65 11.84
C LYS A 25 19.38 -7.33 11.04
N LEU A 26 18.31 -7.06 10.29
CA LEU A 26 18.17 -5.81 9.54
C LEU A 26 17.95 -4.59 10.46
N TYR A 27 17.15 -4.73 11.54
CA TYR A 27 17.00 -3.69 12.56
C TYR A 27 18.34 -3.25 13.13
N ASN A 28 19.19 -4.22 13.49
CA ASN A 28 20.52 -3.98 14.05
C ASN A 28 21.45 -3.25 13.09
N TRP A 29 21.25 -3.40 11.78
CA TRP A 29 22.06 -2.72 10.78
C TRP A 29 21.52 -1.34 10.40
N LEU A 30 20.21 -1.17 10.36
CA LEU A 30 19.56 0.01 9.77
C LEU A 30 19.06 1.02 10.81
N ILE A 31 18.57 0.54 11.96
CA ILE A 31 17.85 1.36 12.95
C ILE A 31 18.64 1.48 14.24
N LYS A 32 19.19 0.37 14.73
CA LYS A 32 19.97 0.35 15.98
C LYS A 32 21.08 1.41 16.05
N PRO A 33 21.83 1.71 14.96
CA PRO A 33 22.88 2.74 15.00
C PRO A 33 22.37 4.16 15.27
N ILE A 34 21.10 4.44 14.98
CA ILE A 34 20.46 5.77 15.14
C ILE A 34 19.34 5.77 16.19
N GLU A 35 19.08 4.63 16.84
CA GLU A 35 17.92 4.43 17.71
C GLU A 35 17.90 5.43 18.87
N GLN A 36 19.05 5.67 19.51
CA GLN A 36 19.13 6.60 20.64
C GLN A 36 18.85 8.04 20.19
N ASP A 37 19.36 8.45 19.03
CA ASP A 37 19.10 9.77 18.46
C ASP A 37 17.61 9.96 18.17
N LEU A 38 16.92 8.92 17.66
CA LEU A 38 15.47 8.96 17.43
C LEU A 38 14.68 9.14 18.74
N ILE A 39 15.11 8.48 19.82
CA ILE A 39 14.48 8.59 21.15
C ILE A 39 14.72 9.96 21.75
N ASP A 40 15.98 10.42 21.77
CA ASP A 40 16.38 11.67 22.41
C ASP A 40 15.76 12.90 21.71
N ALA A 41 15.58 12.82 20.38
CA ALA A 41 14.89 13.84 19.61
C ALA A 41 13.35 13.71 19.63
N ASN A 42 12.79 12.76 20.39
CA ASN A 42 11.35 12.47 20.48
C ASN A 42 10.69 12.29 19.10
N ILE A 43 11.39 11.60 18.19
CA ILE A 43 10.92 11.37 16.83
C ILE A 43 9.67 10.50 16.85
N GLN A 44 8.67 10.91 16.09
CA GLN A 44 7.40 10.19 15.95
C GLN A 44 7.27 9.47 14.59
N THR A 45 8.03 9.91 13.58
CA THR A 45 7.95 9.40 12.21
C THR A 45 9.32 9.21 11.60
N ILE A 46 9.56 8.05 11.03
CA ILE A 46 10.71 7.76 10.17
C ILE A 46 10.29 7.97 8.72
N ILE A 47 10.91 8.95 8.06
CA ILE A 47 10.77 9.16 6.62
C ILE A 47 11.82 8.31 5.92
N TYR A 48 11.36 7.34 5.12
CA TYR A 48 12.21 6.33 4.50
C TYR A 48 12.37 6.58 3.00
N ALA A 49 13.60 6.84 2.55
CA ALA A 49 13.96 7.00 1.15
C ALA A 49 14.86 5.84 0.69
N PRO A 50 14.31 4.65 0.38
CA PRO A 50 15.11 3.48 0.03
C PRO A 50 15.71 3.56 -1.37
N ASP A 51 16.96 3.10 -1.50
CA ASP A 51 17.62 2.88 -2.78
C ASP A 51 17.84 1.38 -3.07
N ARG A 52 17.72 1.00 -4.34
CA ARG A 52 17.91 -0.39 -4.82
C ARG A 52 17.13 -1.40 -3.96
N GLN A 53 17.80 -2.47 -3.52
CA GLN A 53 17.23 -3.58 -2.76
C GLN A 53 16.57 -3.17 -1.44
N LEU A 54 16.92 -2.01 -0.88
CA LEU A 54 16.29 -1.50 0.35
C LEU A 54 14.79 -1.25 0.15
N ARG A 55 14.32 -1.07 -1.09
CA ARG A 55 12.90 -0.87 -1.42
C ARG A 55 12.03 -2.08 -1.08
N TYR A 56 12.64 -3.26 -0.93
CA TYR A 56 11.94 -4.48 -0.53
C TYR A 56 11.82 -4.66 0.98
N ILE A 57 12.39 -3.76 1.79
CA ILE A 57 12.30 -3.84 3.26
C ILE A 57 11.05 -3.08 3.72
N PRO A 58 10.01 -3.75 4.23
CA PRO A 58 9.00 -3.08 5.03
C PRO A 58 9.61 -2.67 6.36
N LEU A 59 9.99 -1.40 6.49
CA LEU A 59 10.63 -0.90 7.71
C LEU A 59 9.77 -1.17 8.95
N ALA A 60 8.44 -1.08 8.79
CA ALA A 60 7.43 -1.41 9.80
C ALA A 60 7.62 -2.81 10.41
N GLY A 61 8.04 -3.79 9.60
CA GLY A 61 8.24 -5.19 9.98
C GLY A 61 9.61 -5.52 10.57
N LEU A 62 10.50 -4.53 10.74
CA LEU A 62 11.77 -4.77 11.44
C LEU A 62 11.50 -4.98 12.93
N HIS A 63 12.27 -5.87 13.57
CA HIS A 63 12.03 -6.27 14.96
C HIS A 63 13.21 -5.87 15.86
N ASP A 64 12.97 -5.21 16.99
CA ASP A 64 14.06 -4.78 17.88
C ASP A 64 14.52 -5.88 18.86
N GLY A 65 13.86 -7.03 18.84
CA GLY A 65 14.04 -8.14 19.80
C GLY A 65 12.96 -8.19 20.89
N LYS A 66 12.07 -7.19 20.94
CA LYS A 66 10.93 -7.11 21.86
C LYS A 66 9.63 -6.83 21.12
N GLN A 67 9.64 -5.91 20.15
CA GLN A 67 8.47 -5.44 19.41
C GLN A 67 8.85 -5.04 17.98
N TRP A 68 7.85 -4.88 17.14
CA TRP A 68 8.02 -4.41 15.76
C TRP A 68 8.27 -2.90 15.72
N LEU A 69 9.00 -2.44 14.70
CA LEU A 69 9.34 -1.03 14.53
C LEU A 69 8.10 -0.15 14.46
N ILE A 70 7.04 -0.63 13.80
CA ILE A 70 5.77 0.10 13.66
C ILE A 70 5.05 0.35 14.99
N GLU A 71 5.31 -0.47 16.01
CA GLU A 71 4.78 -0.27 17.36
C GLU A 71 5.45 0.91 18.07
N ARG A 72 6.61 1.37 17.57
CA ARG A 72 7.39 2.45 18.15
C ARG A 72 7.29 3.75 17.33
N TRP A 73 7.44 3.67 16.02
CA TRP A 73 7.46 4.83 15.13
C TRP A 73 6.53 4.65 13.94
N ARG A 74 5.94 5.76 13.47
CA ARG A 74 5.29 5.80 12.16
C ARG A 74 6.35 5.65 11.07
N VAL A 75 6.00 5.00 9.97
CA VAL A 75 6.86 4.87 8.80
C VAL A 75 6.16 5.50 7.61
N ASN A 76 6.87 6.35 6.88
CA ASN A 76 6.38 6.93 5.63
C ASN A 76 7.48 6.83 4.57
N ASN A 77 7.20 6.14 3.47
CA ASN A 77 8.11 6.01 2.35
C ASN A 77 8.00 7.24 1.46
N ILE A 78 9.13 7.72 0.94
CA ILE A 78 9.15 8.86 0.02
C ILE A 78 9.88 8.52 -1.28
N THR A 79 9.43 9.14 -2.36
CA THR A 79 10.17 9.21 -3.62
C THR A 79 10.85 10.57 -3.74
N ALA A 80 11.69 10.74 -4.76
CA ALA A 80 12.29 12.05 -5.04
C ALA A 80 11.24 13.15 -5.28
N LEU A 81 10.04 12.81 -5.76
CA LEU A 81 8.95 13.78 -5.97
C LEU A 81 8.39 14.32 -4.64
N SER A 82 8.32 13.47 -3.61
CA SER A 82 7.79 13.85 -2.29
C SER A 82 8.58 14.97 -1.61
N LEU A 83 9.86 15.13 -1.94
CA LEU A 83 10.75 16.12 -1.33
C LEU A 83 10.35 17.57 -1.63
N THR A 84 9.49 17.79 -2.62
CA THR A 84 9.12 19.13 -3.09
C THR A 84 7.93 19.74 -2.34
N ASN A 85 7.11 18.95 -1.64
CA ASN A 85 5.96 19.45 -0.89
C ASN A 85 5.51 18.49 0.23
N LEU A 86 5.97 18.77 1.46
CA LEU A 86 5.61 18.04 2.68
C LEU A 86 4.56 18.75 3.55
N ASN A 87 3.87 19.76 3.03
CA ASN A 87 2.89 20.52 3.82
C ASN A 87 1.68 19.63 4.19
N GLN A 88 1.13 19.85 5.38
CA GLN A 88 -0.14 19.26 5.79
C GLN A 88 -1.30 19.92 5.05
N LEU A 89 -2.30 19.13 4.65
CA LEU A 89 -3.51 19.66 4.04
C LEU A 89 -4.51 20.11 5.11
N PRO A 90 -5.38 21.10 4.79
CA PRO A 90 -6.54 21.38 5.60
C PRO A 90 -7.45 20.14 5.64
N SER A 91 -7.76 19.66 6.84
CA SER A 91 -8.69 18.55 7.04
C SER A 91 -10.06 18.90 6.44
N GLN A 92 -10.39 18.30 5.30
CA GLN A 92 -11.74 18.25 4.77
C GLN A 92 -12.36 16.90 5.11
N LYS A 93 -13.68 16.85 5.25
CA LYS A 93 -14.37 15.56 5.39
C LYS A 93 -14.08 14.72 4.13
N PRO A 94 -13.52 13.50 4.28
CA PRO A 94 -13.08 12.74 3.13
C PRO A 94 -14.28 12.36 2.25
N GLN A 95 -14.15 12.61 0.95
CA GLN A 95 -14.98 11.98 -0.08
C GLN A 95 -14.16 10.88 -0.72
N VAL A 96 -14.72 9.67 -0.76
CA VAL A 96 -14.04 8.48 -1.27
C VAL A 96 -14.71 7.99 -2.56
N LEU A 97 -13.90 7.66 -3.57
CA LEU A 97 -14.32 6.79 -4.66
C LEU A 97 -13.75 5.39 -4.38
N ALA A 98 -14.63 4.42 -4.15
CA ALA A 98 -14.25 3.04 -3.83
C ALA A 98 -14.66 2.11 -4.98
N GLY A 99 -13.69 1.43 -5.58
CA GLY A 99 -13.87 0.44 -6.64
C GLY A 99 -13.53 -0.96 -6.16
N ALA A 100 -14.31 -1.96 -6.55
CA ALA A 100 -14.02 -3.36 -6.23
C ALA A 100 -14.19 -4.31 -7.43
N THR A 101 -13.30 -5.30 -7.52
CA THR A 101 -13.36 -6.41 -8.49
C THR A 101 -13.42 -7.73 -7.72
N SER A 102 -14.58 -8.38 -7.66
CA SER A 102 -14.76 -9.65 -6.93
C SER A 102 -14.77 -10.89 -7.83
N LEU A 103 -14.95 -10.72 -9.13
CA LEU A 103 -15.03 -11.83 -10.09
C LEU A 103 -13.63 -12.27 -10.56
N PRO A 104 -13.45 -13.57 -10.90
CA PRO A 104 -12.22 -14.06 -11.48
C PRO A 104 -12.05 -13.58 -12.93
N TYR A 105 -10.81 -13.35 -13.33
CA TYR A 105 -10.46 -12.90 -14.68
C TYR A 105 -9.17 -13.54 -15.18
N LYS A 106 -9.10 -13.74 -16.49
CA LYS A 106 -7.85 -14.04 -17.20
C LYS A 106 -7.45 -12.84 -18.04
N VAL A 107 -6.24 -12.33 -17.80
CA VAL A 107 -5.67 -11.19 -18.53
C VAL A 107 -4.64 -11.71 -19.53
N GLU A 108 -4.95 -11.55 -20.81
CA GLU A 108 -4.07 -11.89 -21.94
C GLU A 108 -4.00 -10.68 -22.88
N LYS A 109 -2.81 -10.08 -23.03
CA LYS A 109 -2.55 -8.92 -23.89
C LYS A 109 -1.23 -9.13 -24.62
N ASP A 110 -1.16 -8.74 -25.89
CA ASP A 110 0.02 -8.96 -26.76
C ASP A 110 1.33 -8.33 -26.24
N TYR A 111 1.23 -7.30 -25.39
CA TYR A 111 2.39 -6.62 -24.80
C TYR A 111 2.78 -7.15 -23.40
N LEU A 112 2.01 -8.07 -22.83
CA LEU A 112 2.37 -8.75 -21.58
C LEU A 112 3.23 -9.98 -21.90
N PRO A 113 4.20 -10.32 -21.04
CA PRO A 113 5.11 -11.44 -21.29
C PRO A 113 4.41 -12.81 -21.22
N GLU A 114 3.29 -12.88 -20.50
CA GLU A 114 2.50 -14.09 -20.29
C GLU A 114 1.04 -13.72 -19.95
N SER A 115 0.18 -14.74 -19.90
CA SER A 115 -1.18 -14.60 -19.38
C SER A 115 -1.17 -14.66 -17.86
N TYR A 116 -2.04 -13.86 -17.23
CA TYR A 116 -2.23 -13.86 -15.79
C TYR A 116 -3.66 -14.28 -15.45
N ASP A 117 -3.79 -15.27 -14.58
CA ASP A 117 -5.08 -15.73 -14.05
C ASP A 117 -5.27 -15.16 -12.65
N PHE A 118 -6.44 -14.57 -12.39
CA PHE A 118 -6.81 -13.96 -11.12
C PHE A 118 -8.06 -14.64 -10.59
N ASP A 119 -7.99 -15.12 -9.35
CA ASP A 119 -9.12 -15.69 -8.63
C ASP A 119 -10.10 -14.59 -8.18
N GLY A 120 -11.31 -15.01 -7.80
CA GLY A 120 -12.29 -14.09 -7.20
C GLY A 120 -11.83 -13.64 -5.81
N LEU A 121 -12.19 -12.41 -5.45
CA LEU A 121 -11.95 -11.83 -4.13
C LEU A 121 -13.29 -11.72 -3.41
N ASP A 122 -13.45 -12.49 -2.33
CA ASP A 122 -14.72 -12.65 -1.62
C ASP A 122 -15.05 -11.46 -0.71
N PHE A 123 -14.04 -10.75 -0.20
CA PHE A 123 -14.17 -9.72 0.83
C PHE A 123 -14.11 -8.29 0.28
N VAL A 124 -13.56 -8.06 -0.91
CA VAL A 124 -13.45 -6.70 -1.50
C VAL A 124 -14.77 -5.96 -1.66
N GLU A 125 -15.87 -6.67 -1.94
CA GLU A 125 -17.19 -6.03 -1.99
C GLU A 125 -17.67 -5.58 -0.61
N SER A 126 -17.39 -6.37 0.41
CA SER A 126 -17.71 -6.04 1.79
C SER A 126 -16.83 -4.87 2.26
N GLU A 127 -15.54 -4.87 1.94
CA GLU A 127 -14.58 -3.79 2.23
C GLU A 127 -15.12 -2.43 1.76
N VAL A 128 -15.47 -2.30 0.47
CA VAL A 128 -15.96 -1.02 -0.08
C VAL A 128 -17.34 -0.61 0.47
N LYS A 129 -18.19 -1.59 0.80
CA LYS A 129 -19.50 -1.34 1.45
C LYS A 129 -19.32 -0.85 2.89
N GLN A 130 -18.34 -1.37 3.63
CA GLN A 130 -17.99 -0.89 4.97
C GLN A 130 -17.39 0.52 4.93
N ILE A 131 -16.53 0.83 3.95
CA ILE A 131 -16.05 2.21 3.75
C ILE A 131 -17.22 3.17 3.52
N LYS A 132 -18.23 2.76 2.75
CA LYS A 132 -19.46 3.55 2.52
C LYS A 132 -20.30 3.74 3.79
N SER A 133 -20.35 2.75 4.69
CA SER A 133 -21.11 2.88 5.94
C SER A 133 -20.44 3.88 6.90
N MET A 134 -19.10 3.89 6.96
CA MET A 134 -18.31 4.81 7.77
C MET A 134 -18.27 6.22 7.17
N ILE A 135 -18.20 6.32 5.84
CA ILE A 135 -18.12 7.59 5.10
C ILE A 135 -19.32 7.65 4.14
N PRO A 136 -20.46 8.23 4.56
CA PRO A 136 -21.69 8.20 3.77
C PRO A 136 -21.62 8.86 2.39
N ASN A 137 -20.64 9.72 2.13
CA ASN A 137 -20.43 10.36 0.83
C ASN A 137 -19.58 9.54 -0.15
N THR A 138 -19.19 8.30 0.21
CA THR A 138 -18.43 7.42 -0.68
C THR A 138 -19.23 7.04 -1.93
N LYS A 139 -18.62 7.09 -3.11
CA LYS A 139 -19.18 6.47 -4.32
C LYS A 139 -18.58 5.08 -4.45
N VAL A 140 -19.44 4.06 -4.51
CA VAL A 140 -19.02 2.66 -4.65
C VAL A 140 -19.27 2.21 -6.10
N LEU A 141 -18.28 1.58 -6.71
CA LEU A 141 -18.33 0.94 -8.02
C LEU A 141 -17.89 -0.52 -7.85
N ILE A 142 -18.68 -1.47 -8.31
CA ILE A 142 -18.37 -2.91 -8.16
C ILE A 142 -18.49 -3.59 -9.52
N ASN A 143 -17.52 -4.44 -9.86
CA ASN A 143 -17.52 -5.26 -11.07
C ASN A 143 -17.80 -4.43 -12.33
N GLN A 144 -18.93 -4.66 -13.02
CA GLN A 144 -19.26 -3.97 -14.27
C GLN A 144 -19.46 -2.46 -14.13
N ASP A 145 -19.63 -1.94 -12.90
CA ASP A 145 -19.63 -0.50 -12.64
C ASP A 145 -18.20 0.05 -12.44
N PHE A 146 -17.28 -0.79 -11.96
CA PHE A 146 -15.86 -0.49 -11.75
C PHE A 146 -15.05 -0.76 -13.02
N THR A 147 -15.15 0.12 -14.00
CA THR A 147 -14.42 0.03 -15.28
C THR A 147 -13.52 1.25 -15.49
N PRO A 148 -12.50 1.19 -16.37
CA PRO A 148 -11.68 2.37 -16.66
C PRO A 148 -12.54 3.56 -17.11
N THR A 149 -13.52 3.32 -17.98
CA THR A 149 -14.44 4.33 -18.54
C THR A 149 -15.28 5.00 -17.45
N ASN A 150 -15.78 4.25 -16.47
CA ASN A 150 -16.65 4.78 -15.41
C ASN A 150 -15.87 5.39 -14.24
N THR A 151 -14.63 4.94 -14.04
CA THR A 151 -13.86 5.26 -12.82
C THR A 151 -12.87 6.39 -13.07
N VAL A 152 -12.01 6.27 -14.09
CA VAL A 152 -10.87 7.17 -14.30
C VAL A 152 -11.29 8.64 -14.45
N PRO A 153 -12.35 8.99 -15.21
CA PRO A 153 -12.79 10.38 -15.33
C PRO A 153 -13.34 10.99 -14.04
N GLU A 154 -13.76 10.16 -13.08
CA GLU A 154 -14.40 10.61 -11.84
C GLU A 154 -13.40 10.79 -10.69
N MET A 155 -12.25 10.11 -10.73
CA MET A 155 -11.27 10.06 -9.62
C MET A 155 -10.89 11.43 -9.06
N GLY A 156 -10.63 12.41 -9.94
CA GLY A 156 -10.20 13.75 -9.56
C GLY A 156 -11.25 14.58 -8.79
N LYS A 157 -12.46 14.06 -8.59
CA LYS A 157 -13.51 14.71 -7.79
C LYS A 157 -13.45 14.33 -6.30
N TYR A 158 -12.64 13.35 -5.94
CA TYR A 158 -12.58 12.74 -4.62
C TYR A 158 -11.24 13.02 -3.96
N GLN A 159 -11.21 13.08 -2.62
CA GLN A 159 -9.97 13.24 -1.87
C GLN A 159 -9.25 11.91 -1.71
N ILE A 160 -10.00 10.81 -1.67
CA ILE A 160 -9.45 9.45 -1.59
C ILE A 160 -10.01 8.62 -2.73
N VAL A 161 -9.12 7.92 -3.43
CA VAL A 161 -9.47 6.88 -4.40
C VAL A 161 -9.01 5.56 -3.83
N HIS A 162 -9.90 4.59 -3.73
CA HIS A 162 -9.63 3.29 -3.11
C HIS A 162 -10.04 2.18 -4.06
N PHE A 163 -9.10 1.30 -4.42
CA PHE A 163 -9.35 0.15 -5.26
C PHE A 163 -9.02 -1.14 -4.49
N ALA A 164 -10.05 -1.95 -4.26
CA ALA A 164 -9.98 -3.29 -3.70
C ALA A 164 -10.06 -4.30 -4.84
N THR A 165 -8.90 -4.69 -5.38
CA THR A 165 -8.81 -5.44 -6.64
C THR A 165 -7.48 -6.18 -6.74
N HIS A 166 -7.17 -6.76 -7.90
CA HIS A 166 -5.87 -7.35 -8.18
C HIS A 166 -4.91 -6.33 -8.77
N GLY A 167 -3.63 -6.45 -8.43
CA GLY A 167 -2.54 -5.70 -9.04
C GLY A 167 -1.40 -6.65 -9.39
N LYS A 168 -0.69 -6.39 -10.50
CA LYS A 168 0.41 -7.24 -10.96
C LYS A 168 1.62 -6.41 -11.34
N PHE A 169 2.77 -6.75 -10.75
CA PHE A 169 4.06 -6.22 -11.19
C PHE A 169 4.66 -7.08 -12.30
N VAL A 170 4.90 -6.47 -13.45
CA VAL A 170 5.51 -7.11 -14.63
C VAL A 170 7.01 -6.91 -14.58
N PHE A 171 7.75 -7.98 -14.29
CA PHE A 171 9.20 -7.94 -14.16
C PHE A 171 9.89 -7.60 -15.50
N GLY A 172 10.97 -6.82 -15.44
CA GLY A 172 11.74 -6.37 -16.60
C GLY A 172 11.08 -5.23 -17.39
N ASN A 173 9.77 -5.06 -17.30
CA ASN A 173 9.00 -4.01 -17.97
C ASN A 173 7.99 -3.36 -16.99
N PRO A 174 8.48 -2.62 -15.97
CA PRO A 174 7.66 -2.11 -14.89
C PRO A 174 6.49 -1.23 -15.38
N GLU A 175 6.64 -0.53 -16.51
CA GLU A 175 5.60 0.29 -17.13
C GLU A 175 4.34 -0.49 -17.53
N PHE A 176 4.44 -1.80 -17.73
CA PHE A 176 3.32 -2.69 -18.02
C PHE A 176 2.73 -3.34 -16.77
N SER A 177 3.27 -3.08 -15.57
CA SER A 177 2.61 -3.44 -14.32
C SER A 177 1.25 -2.77 -14.25
N PHE A 178 0.23 -3.45 -13.72
CA PHE A 178 -1.16 -3.00 -13.88
C PHE A 178 -2.04 -3.29 -12.66
N ILE A 179 -3.20 -2.63 -12.63
CA ILE A 179 -4.35 -3.02 -11.80
C ILE A 179 -5.46 -3.56 -12.67
N LEU A 180 -6.27 -4.46 -12.11
CA LEU A 180 -7.45 -5.05 -12.74
C LEU A 180 -8.70 -4.23 -12.43
N PHE A 181 -9.58 -4.07 -13.42
CA PHE A 181 -10.91 -3.49 -13.25
C PHE A 181 -11.98 -4.58 -13.26
N GLY A 182 -13.15 -4.25 -12.75
CA GLY A 182 -14.28 -5.14 -12.52
C GLY A 182 -14.99 -5.66 -13.79
N ASN A 183 -14.45 -5.33 -14.97
CA ASN A 183 -14.85 -5.89 -16.26
C ASN A 183 -13.73 -6.70 -16.94
N GLY A 184 -12.60 -6.91 -16.27
CA GLY A 184 -11.44 -7.62 -16.82
C GLY A 184 -10.47 -6.74 -17.61
N ASP A 185 -10.76 -5.44 -17.76
CA ASP A 185 -9.79 -4.49 -18.30
C ASP A 185 -8.68 -4.19 -17.29
N ILE A 186 -7.55 -3.67 -17.78
CA ILE A 186 -6.41 -3.30 -16.95
C ILE A 186 -6.03 -1.85 -17.21
N ALA A 187 -5.46 -1.19 -16.20
CA ALA A 187 -4.68 0.04 -16.39
C ALA A 187 -3.24 -0.22 -15.98
N THR A 188 -2.31 0.01 -16.89
CA THR A 188 -0.87 -0.13 -16.66
C THR A 188 -0.31 1.10 -15.95
N LEU A 189 0.89 1.02 -15.36
CA LEU A 189 1.58 2.18 -14.78
C LEU A 189 1.72 3.30 -15.80
N ARG A 190 1.96 2.96 -17.07
CA ARG A 190 2.00 3.94 -18.15
C ARG A 190 0.68 4.69 -18.30
N ASP A 191 -0.45 3.99 -18.26
CA ASP A 191 -1.78 4.62 -18.34
C ASP A 191 -2.08 5.49 -17.11
N MET A 192 -1.58 5.08 -15.94
CA MET A 192 -1.75 5.81 -14.68
C MET A 192 -1.05 7.17 -14.68
N GLU A 193 0.08 7.32 -15.39
CA GLU A 193 0.78 8.61 -15.46
C GLU A 193 -0.09 9.72 -16.08
N ASP A 194 -1.06 9.35 -16.91
CA ASP A 194 -1.97 10.29 -17.57
C ASP A 194 -3.20 10.66 -16.73
N TRP A 195 -3.44 9.95 -15.61
CA TRP A 195 -4.55 10.24 -14.72
C TRP A 195 -4.49 11.67 -14.16
N LYS A 196 -5.66 12.23 -13.85
CA LYS A 196 -5.78 13.60 -13.32
C LYS A 196 -6.13 13.54 -11.83
N LEU A 197 -5.09 13.39 -11.01
CA LEU A 197 -5.21 13.15 -9.57
C LEU A 197 -4.80 14.36 -8.72
N LYS A 198 -4.71 15.57 -9.30
CA LYS A 198 -4.21 16.78 -8.62
C LYS A 198 -4.91 17.12 -7.29
N ASP A 199 -6.18 16.76 -7.16
CA ASP A 199 -7.02 17.04 -5.99
C ASP A 199 -7.23 15.79 -5.12
N VAL A 200 -6.57 14.68 -5.48
CA VAL A 200 -6.60 13.42 -4.72
C VAL A 200 -5.46 13.44 -3.71
N GLU A 201 -5.79 13.29 -2.44
CA GLU A 201 -4.83 13.26 -1.34
C GLU A 201 -4.18 11.88 -1.20
N LEU A 202 -4.98 10.83 -1.41
CA LEU A 202 -4.57 9.45 -1.21
C LEU A 202 -5.19 8.53 -2.27
N VAL A 203 -4.34 7.72 -2.90
CA VAL A 203 -4.78 6.55 -3.66
C VAL A 203 -4.45 5.29 -2.86
N VAL A 204 -5.46 4.51 -2.49
CA VAL A 204 -5.29 3.22 -1.83
C VAL A 204 -5.44 2.13 -2.88
N LEU A 205 -4.37 1.38 -3.09
CA LEU A 205 -4.35 0.20 -3.92
C LEU A 205 -4.29 -1.00 -2.98
N SER A 206 -5.48 -1.45 -2.57
CA SER A 206 -5.69 -2.66 -1.77
C SER A 206 -5.60 -3.88 -2.70
N ALA A 207 -4.50 -3.90 -3.48
CA ALA A 207 -4.42 -4.62 -4.74
C ALA A 207 -2.97 -4.84 -5.14
N CYS A 208 -2.27 -5.82 -4.54
CA CYS A 208 -1.02 -6.28 -5.16
C CYS A 208 -0.77 -7.77 -4.93
N GLU A 209 -0.59 -8.49 -6.02
CA GLU A 209 0.36 -9.59 -6.11
C GLU A 209 1.74 -9.01 -6.49
N THR A 210 2.82 -9.53 -5.91
CA THR A 210 4.17 -9.19 -6.39
C THR A 210 4.94 -10.44 -6.77
N ALA A 211 5.53 -10.41 -7.97
CA ALA A 211 6.53 -11.36 -8.41
C ALA A 211 7.78 -11.32 -7.51
N LEU A 212 8.55 -12.40 -7.59
CA LEU A 212 9.76 -12.72 -6.83
C LEU A 212 10.82 -11.61 -6.84
N VAL A 213 11.82 -11.75 -5.97
CA VAL A 213 12.91 -10.77 -5.73
C VAL A 213 13.94 -10.68 -6.87
N GLU A 214 13.53 -11.00 -8.09
CA GLU A 214 14.31 -10.68 -9.27
C GLU A 214 14.02 -9.20 -9.56
N GLY A 215 15.03 -8.32 -9.42
CA GLY A 215 14.88 -6.88 -9.63
C GLY A 215 15.46 -6.00 -8.54
N GLY A 216 15.36 -4.69 -8.72
CA GLY A 216 15.91 -3.66 -7.81
C GLY A 216 14.85 -2.96 -6.96
N GLY A 217 13.64 -3.51 -6.86
CA GLY A 217 12.49 -2.96 -6.12
C GLY A 217 11.96 -1.66 -6.69
N ALA A 218 12.27 -1.37 -7.96
CA ALA A 218 11.87 -0.15 -8.64
C ALA A 218 10.36 -0.13 -8.93
N GLU A 219 9.72 -1.29 -8.95
CA GLU A 219 8.33 -1.51 -9.35
C GLU A 219 7.36 -0.90 -8.32
N ILE A 220 7.56 -1.19 -7.03
CA ILE A 220 6.74 -0.69 -5.92
C ILE A 220 6.83 0.84 -5.81
N LEU A 221 8.06 1.37 -5.83
CA LEU A 221 8.24 2.82 -5.86
C LEU A 221 7.81 3.42 -7.20
N GLY A 222 7.84 2.65 -8.28
CA GLY A 222 7.37 3.06 -9.61
C GLY A 222 5.88 3.30 -9.63
N LEU A 223 5.09 2.45 -8.97
CA LEU A 223 3.65 2.65 -8.77
C LEU A 223 3.39 3.92 -7.94
N GLY A 224 4.03 4.04 -6.77
CA GLY A 224 3.92 5.25 -5.95
C GLY A 224 4.34 6.51 -6.71
N TYR A 225 5.41 6.43 -7.50
CA TYR A 225 5.91 7.52 -8.33
C TYR A 225 4.92 7.88 -9.45
N ALA A 226 4.32 6.90 -10.14
CA ALA A 226 3.34 7.13 -11.20
C ALA A 226 2.09 7.84 -10.65
N ILE A 227 1.59 7.39 -9.50
CA ILE A 227 0.46 8.02 -8.80
C ILE A 227 0.80 9.46 -8.36
N GLN A 228 2.02 9.69 -7.86
CA GLN A 228 2.48 11.04 -7.52
C GLN A 228 2.65 11.94 -8.75
N LYS A 229 3.15 11.40 -9.86
CA LYS A 229 3.30 12.11 -11.13
C LYS A 229 1.94 12.50 -11.72
N ALA A 230 0.93 11.64 -11.55
CA ALA A 230 -0.47 11.92 -11.90
C ALA A 230 -1.13 13.00 -11.02
N GLY A 231 -0.47 13.39 -9.92
CA GLY A 231 -0.83 14.51 -9.07
C GLY A 231 -1.32 14.15 -7.66
N SER A 232 -1.48 12.86 -7.34
CA SER A 232 -1.86 12.46 -5.97
C SER A 232 -0.71 12.74 -5.01
N ARG A 233 -1.03 13.06 -3.75
CA ARG A 233 0.02 13.35 -2.75
C ARG A 233 0.66 12.10 -2.18
N ALA A 234 -0.13 11.05 -1.99
CA ALA A 234 0.31 9.78 -1.46
C ALA A 234 -0.42 8.59 -2.09
N ALA A 235 0.18 7.42 -1.92
CA ALA A 235 -0.40 6.13 -2.24
C ALA A 235 -0.19 5.15 -1.08
N ILE A 236 -1.15 4.27 -0.85
CA ILE A 236 -0.95 3.03 -0.08
C ILE A 236 -0.92 1.88 -1.08
N ALA A 237 0.08 1.01 -0.98
CA ALA A 237 0.23 -0.20 -1.79
C ALA A 237 0.93 -1.31 -0.99
N THR A 238 0.82 -2.56 -1.42
CA THR A 238 1.43 -3.71 -0.74
C THR A 238 2.72 -4.19 -1.41
N LEU A 239 3.67 -4.64 -0.59
CA LEU A 239 4.94 -5.22 -1.05
C LEU A 239 4.84 -6.65 -1.58
N TRP A 240 3.77 -7.37 -1.23
CA TRP A 240 3.47 -8.75 -1.62
C TRP A 240 1.97 -9.02 -1.50
N GLU A 241 1.57 -10.21 -1.94
CA GLU A 241 0.19 -10.71 -1.87
C GLU A 241 -0.28 -10.88 -0.43
N VAL A 242 -1.43 -10.30 -0.13
CA VAL A 242 -2.06 -10.31 1.19
C VAL A 242 -3.39 -11.06 1.11
N GLU A 243 -3.76 -11.72 2.20
CA GLU A 243 -5.03 -12.43 2.28
C GLU A 243 -6.20 -11.42 2.29
N ASP A 244 -7.23 -11.70 1.50
CA ASP A 244 -8.35 -10.79 1.23
C ASP A 244 -9.11 -10.40 2.52
N ASP A 245 -9.37 -11.36 3.41
CA ASP A 245 -10.06 -11.13 4.69
C ASP A 245 -9.26 -10.21 5.65
N SER A 246 -7.94 -10.42 5.72
CA SER A 246 -7.03 -9.64 6.55
C SER A 246 -6.88 -8.22 5.99
N THR A 247 -6.96 -8.09 4.67
CA THR A 247 -6.91 -6.82 3.96
C THR A 247 -8.16 -6.00 4.20
N GLU A 248 -9.34 -6.61 4.09
CA GLU A 248 -10.60 -5.97 4.49
C GLU A 248 -10.50 -5.47 5.94
N THR A 249 -10.02 -6.32 6.85
CA THR A 249 -9.89 -5.96 8.27
C THR A 249 -8.96 -4.76 8.48
N LEU A 250 -7.80 -4.75 7.82
CA LEU A 250 -6.85 -3.63 7.92
C LEU A 250 -7.43 -2.35 7.34
N MET A 251 -8.03 -2.41 6.14
CA MET A 251 -8.55 -1.23 5.45
C MET A 251 -9.76 -0.65 6.16
N THR A 252 -10.68 -1.49 6.61
CA THR A 252 -11.84 -1.01 7.38
C THR A 252 -11.41 -0.35 8.69
N THR A 253 -10.44 -0.94 9.41
CA THR A 253 -9.85 -0.34 10.61
C THR A 253 -9.15 0.99 10.29
N PHE A 254 -8.39 1.05 9.20
CA PHE A 254 -7.73 2.28 8.74
C PHE A 254 -8.74 3.42 8.51
N TYR A 255 -9.83 3.16 7.78
CA TYR A 255 -10.87 4.17 7.52
C TYR A 255 -11.65 4.54 8.78
N GLU A 256 -11.94 3.58 9.66
CA GLU A 256 -12.59 3.86 10.95
C GLU A 256 -11.74 4.82 11.78
N LEU A 257 -10.44 4.52 11.94
CA LEU A 257 -9.50 5.33 12.69
C LEU A 257 -9.34 6.72 12.09
N GLN A 258 -9.22 6.81 10.76
CA GLN A 258 -9.07 8.10 10.08
C GLN A 258 -10.34 8.96 10.20
N ASN A 259 -11.53 8.35 10.11
CA ASN A 259 -12.80 9.06 10.22
C ASN A 259 -13.10 9.52 11.67
N ASN A 260 -12.75 8.69 12.65
CA ASN A 260 -13.03 8.97 14.07
C ASN A 260 -11.95 9.85 14.74
N ASN A 261 -10.77 9.98 14.14
CA ASN A 261 -9.66 10.77 14.68
C ASN A 261 -9.16 11.82 13.67
N PRO A 262 -9.80 13.00 13.56
CA PRO A 262 -9.45 14.02 12.57
C PRO A 262 -8.01 14.57 12.68
N THR A 263 -7.34 14.34 13.81
CA THR A 263 -5.94 14.72 14.04
C THR A 263 -4.94 13.67 13.58
N TYR A 264 -5.40 12.47 13.19
CA TYR A 264 -4.51 11.43 12.69
C TYR A 264 -4.07 11.78 11.28
N THR A 265 -2.76 11.71 11.07
CA THR A 265 -2.19 11.70 9.73
C THR A 265 -2.50 10.34 9.08
N THR A 266 -2.42 10.26 7.76
CA THR A 266 -2.55 8.97 7.05
C THR A 266 -1.55 7.95 7.58
N ALA A 267 -0.32 8.37 7.88
CA ALA A 267 0.70 7.50 8.48
C ALA A 267 0.32 6.99 9.88
N GLU A 268 -0.36 7.79 10.69
CA GLU A 268 -0.83 7.36 12.02
C GLU A 268 -2.01 6.40 11.90
N ALA A 269 -3.00 6.71 11.06
CA ALA A 269 -4.13 5.81 10.85
C ALA A 269 -3.68 4.44 10.33
N LEU A 270 -2.75 4.41 9.36
CA LEU A 270 -2.20 3.16 8.85
C LEU A 270 -1.41 2.40 9.92
N ARG A 271 -0.55 3.09 10.68
CA ARG A 271 0.20 2.50 11.79
C ARG A 271 -0.75 1.83 12.79
N GLN A 272 -1.81 2.52 13.20
CA GLN A 272 -2.74 1.99 14.20
C GLN A 272 -3.53 0.79 13.66
N ALA A 273 -3.89 0.78 12.37
CA ALA A 273 -4.48 -0.40 11.72
C ALA A 273 -3.50 -1.58 11.59
N GLN A 274 -2.20 -1.33 11.41
CA GLN A 274 -1.18 -2.38 11.45
C GLN A 274 -1.01 -2.93 12.87
N ILE A 275 -1.01 -2.06 13.88
CA ILE A 275 -0.93 -2.46 15.30
C ILE A 275 -2.13 -3.29 15.72
N SER A 276 -3.34 -2.97 15.25
CA SER A 276 -4.53 -3.78 15.57
C SER A 276 -4.42 -5.21 15.04
N LEU A 277 -3.81 -5.42 13.87
CA LEU A 277 -3.52 -6.77 13.38
C LEU A 277 -2.42 -7.46 14.20
N ILE A 278 -1.36 -6.76 14.60
CA ILE A 278 -0.34 -7.29 15.52
C ILE A 278 -0.96 -7.82 16.83
N GLN A 279 -2.05 -7.21 17.28
CA GLN A 279 -2.76 -7.57 18.51
C GLN A 279 -3.90 -8.59 18.32
N SER A 280 -4.10 -9.09 17.10
CA SER A 280 -5.14 -10.06 16.78
C SER A 280 -4.57 -11.45 16.46
N GLU A 281 -5.42 -12.36 15.98
CA GLU A 281 -4.99 -13.67 15.46
C GLU A 281 -4.13 -13.52 14.18
N ASN A 282 -4.27 -12.40 13.46
CA ASN A 282 -3.49 -12.05 12.27
C ASN A 282 -2.21 -11.26 12.62
N ASN A 283 -1.52 -11.67 13.69
CA ASN A 283 -0.35 -10.97 14.22
C ASN A 283 0.93 -11.14 13.40
N HIS A 284 0.96 -12.11 12.48
CA HIS A 284 2.12 -12.36 11.64
C HIS A 284 2.37 -11.18 10.67
N PRO A 285 3.63 -10.71 10.47
CA PRO A 285 3.95 -9.61 9.55
C PRO A 285 3.44 -9.74 8.13
N TYR A 286 3.14 -10.97 7.70
CA TYR A 286 2.49 -11.27 6.43
C TYR A 286 1.25 -10.42 6.19
N TYR A 287 0.41 -10.22 7.21
CA TYR A 287 -0.89 -9.56 7.08
C TYR A 287 -0.82 -8.03 7.12
N TRP A 288 0.18 -7.44 7.79
CA TRP A 288 0.17 -6.00 8.07
C TRP A 288 1.42 -5.26 7.58
N SER A 289 2.58 -5.91 7.56
CA SER A 289 3.84 -5.26 7.17
C SER A 289 3.98 -4.93 5.67
N PRO A 290 3.27 -5.55 4.70
CA PRO A 290 3.46 -5.19 3.31
C PRO A 290 2.88 -3.82 2.95
N PHE A 291 1.92 -3.29 3.73
CA PHE A 291 1.28 -2.01 3.44
C PHE A 291 2.24 -0.85 3.66
N LEU A 292 2.61 -0.20 2.56
CA LEU A 292 3.49 0.97 2.55
C LEU A 292 2.69 2.21 2.21
N LEU A 293 2.88 3.26 2.99
CA LEU A 293 2.47 4.61 2.63
C LEU A 293 3.62 5.28 1.87
N ILE A 294 3.40 5.62 0.61
CA ILE A 294 4.38 6.20 -0.30
C ILE A 294 3.93 7.61 -0.68
N GLY A 295 4.74 8.63 -0.39
CA GLY A 295 4.43 10.02 -0.72
C GLY A 295 4.37 10.92 0.50
N ASN A 296 3.49 11.92 0.46
CA ASN A 296 3.24 12.80 1.60
C ASN A 296 2.01 12.33 2.40
N GLY A 297 2.26 11.51 3.41
CA GLY A 297 1.24 11.02 4.36
C GLY A 297 1.30 11.64 5.76
N LEU A 298 1.95 12.81 5.87
CA LEU A 298 2.24 13.53 7.13
C LEU A 298 1.19 14.59 7.47
#